data_AF-A0A4Y2AML4-F1
#
_entry.id   AF-A0A4Y2AML4-F1
#
_cell.length_a   1.000
_cell.length_b   1.000
_cell.length_c   1.000
_cell.angle_alpha   90.00
_cell.angle_beta   90.00
_cell.angle_gamma   90.00
#
_symmetry.space_group_name_H-M   'P 1'
#
loop_
_entity.id
_entity.type
_entity.pdbx_description
1 polymer ?
#
loop_
_entity_poly.entity_id
_entity_poly.type
_entity_poly.pdbx_seq_one_letter_code
_entity_poly.pdbx_strand_id
1 'polypeptide(L)'
;MTFEEYYATDSSGNEIYKEDRFGNQTYAFVKDSIKVHAKKANGKKFYAQTKDKDEFYPTIRKTSIPIIESNGKTIYAKKANGAQIYPKDRNKKEFVLVNEHSNFYYAKDEKDDEVYPTLRNGQQYMRKDSM
;
A
#
# COMPACT_ATOMS: atom_id res chain seq x y z
N MET A 1 -30.23 2.91 -2.56
CA MET A 1 -28.79 2.61 -2.52
C MET A 1 -28.05 3.92 -2.40
N THR A 2 -27.49 4.22 -1.23
CA THR A 2 -26.66 5.41 -1.04
C THR A 2 -25.25 5.11 -1.54
N PHE A 3 -24.89 5.70 -2.68
CA PHE A 3 -23.50 5.75 -3.10
C PHE A 3 -22.81 6.77 -2.20
N GLU A 4 -22.19 6.30 -1.13
CA GLU A 4 -21.18 7.10 -0.43
C GLU A 4 -19.96 7.14 -1.35
N GLU A 5 -19.93 8.10 -2.27
CA GLU A 5 -18.76 8.39 -3.09
C GLU A 5 -17.76 9.17 -2.24
N TYR A 6 -16.64 8.53 -1.91
CA TYR A 6 -15.59 9.09 -1.08
C TYR A 6 -14.49 9.79 -1.90
N TYR A 7 -14.42 9.47 -3.19
CA TYR A 7 -13.45 9.99 -4.15
C TYR A 7 -14.19 10.62 -5.32
N ALA A 8 -13.66 11.73 -5.83
CA ALA A 8 -14.12 12.29 -7.10
C ALA A 8 -13.74 11.34 -8.24
N THR A 9 -14.48 11.34 -9.34
CA THR A 9 -14.17 10.54 -10.53
C THR A 9 -13.84 11.43 -11.72
N ASP A 10 -12.89 11.01 -12.56
CA ASP A 10 -12.63 11.66 -13.84
C ASP A 10 -13.65 11.22 -14.90
N SER A 11 -13.58 11.84 -16.09
CA SER A 11 -14.45 11.49 -17.23
C SER A 11 -14.28 10.06 -17.74
N SER A 12 -13.21 9.37 -17.33
CA SER A 12 -12.95 7.96 -17.67
C SER A 12 -13.43 7.01 -16.56
N GLY A 13 -13.98 7.53 -15.45
CA GLY A 13 -14.46 6.75 -14.32
C GLY A 13 -13.36 6.30 -13.34
N ASN A 14 -12.17 6.91 -13.37
CA ASN A 14 -11.15 6.66 -12.36
C ASN A 14 -11.41 7.52 -11.13
N GLU A 15 -11.36 6.92 -9.94
CA GLU A 15 -11.37 7.67 -8.69
C GLU A 15 -10.08 8.47 -8.54
N ILE A 16 -10.17 9.66 -7.96
CA ILE A 16 -9.06 10.61 -7.79
C ILE A 16 -8.93 10.96 -6.31
N TYR A 17 -7.69 10.89 -5.81
CA TYR A 17 -7.36 11.39 -4.49
C TYR A 17 -7.38 12.92 -4.46
N LYS A 18 -7.88 13.49 -3.37
CA LYS A 18 -7.78 14.93 -3.15
C LYS A 18 -6.30 15.33 -3.07
N GLU A 19 -5.92 16.34 -3.83
CA GLU A 19 -4.57 16.89 -3.82
C GLU A 19 -4.53 18.22 -3.05
N ASP A 20 -3.47 18.46 -2.28
CA ASP A 20 -3.20 19.74 -1.64
C ASP A 20 -2.50 20.73 -2.59
N ARG A 21 -2.31 21.98 -2.16
CA ARG A 21 -1.62 23.01 -2.94
C ARG A 21 -0.14 22.71 -3.25
N PHE A 22 0.42 21.68 -2.64
CA PHE A 22 1.82 21.28 -2.81
C PHE A 22 1.95 20.02 -3.67
N GLY A 23 0.84 19.43 -4.14
CA GLY A 23 0.84 18.22 -4.97
C GLY A 23 0.75 16.92 -4.18
N ASN A 24 0.46 16.95 -2.87
CA ASN A 24 0.31 15.73 -2.07
C ASN A 24 -1.14 15.25 -2.07
N GLN A 25 -1.31 13.98 -2.39
CA GLN A 25 -2.62 13.33 -2.36
C GLN A 25 -3.01 12.93 -0.93
N THR A 26 -4.31 12.87 -0.66
CA THR A 26 -4.85 12.49 0.65
C THR A 26 -5.94 11.43 0.49
N TYR A 27 -5.91 10.43 1.37
CA TYR A 27 -6.95 9.41 1.48
C TYR A 27 -8.25 10.00 2.03
N ALA A 28 -9.39 9.50 1.52
CA ALA A 28 -10.67 9.80 2.13
C ALA A 28 -10.75 9.20 3.53
N PHE A 29 -11.39 9.93 4.45
CA PHE A 29 -11.58 9.47 5.82
C PHE A 29 -12.70 8.43 5.84
N VAL A 30 -12.33 7.16 5.89
CA VAL A 30 -13.29 6.04 5.96
C VAL A 30 -13.13 5.29 7.28
N LYS A 31 -14.26 4.90 7.88
CA LYS A 31 -14.27 4.06 9.08
C LYS A 31 -13.84 2.62 8.77
N ASP A 32 -14.09 2.19 7.53
CA ASP A 32 -13.83 0.84 7.05
C ASP A 32 -12.59 0.76 6.16
N SER A 33 -11.67 -0.16 6.49
CA SER A 33 -10.41 -0.36 5.76
C SER A 33 -10.59 -0.80 4.31
N ILE A 34 -11.74 -1.36 3.95
CA ILE A 34 -12.00 -1.89 2.60
C ILE A 34 -12.21 -0.79 1.55
N LYS A 35 -12.64 0.42 1.96
CA LYS A 35 -12.96 1.54 1.06
C LYS A 35 -11.86 2.61 1.00
N VAL A 36 -10.72 2.38 1.66
CA VAL A 36 -9.71 3.43 1.82
C VAL A 36 -8.93 3.69 0.55
N HIS A 37 -8.82 2.74 -0.37
CA HIS A 37 -8.06 2.93 -1.61
C HIS A 37 -8.97 3.34 -2.76
N ALA A 38 -8.57 4.39 -3.48
CA ALA A 38 -9.16 4.74 -4.76
C ALA A 38 -8.95 3.63 -5.79
N LYS A 39 -9.90 3.48 -6.71
CA LYS A 39 -9.87 2.51 -7.81
C LYS A 39 -9.95 3.19 -9.17
N LYS A 40 -9.26 2.61 -10.16
CA LYS A 40 -9.42 2.97 -11.57
C LYS A 40 -10.73 2.40 -12.11
N ALA A 41 -11.13 2.87 -13.29
CA ALA A 41 -12.33 2.40 -13.98
C ALA A 41 -12.35 0.87 -14.21
N ASN A 42 -11.16 0.26 -14.35
CA ASN A 42 -11.00 -1.19 -14.46
C ASN A 42 -11.05 -1.95 -13.11
N GLY A 43 -11.38 -1.26 -12.01
CA GLY A 43 -11.47 -1.81 -10.66
C GLY A 43 -10.14 -1.97 -9.93
N LYS A 44 -8.98 -1.70 -10.56
CA LYS A 44 -7.68 -1.80 -9.89
C LYS A 44 -7.50 -0.67 -8.89
N LYS A 45 -7.19 -1.04 -7.65
CA LYS A 45 -6.85 -0.10 -6.57
C LYS A 45 -5.43 0.44 -6.76
N PHE A 46 -5.18 1.65 -6.28
CA PHE A 46 -3.85 2.26 -6.29
C PHE A 46 -3.64 3.13 -5.06
N TYR A 47 -2.38 3.37 -4.69
CA TYR A 47 -2.03 4.20 -3.53
C TYR A 47 -2.03 5.69 -3.88
N ALA A 48 -2.32 6.51 -2.87
CA ALA A 48 -2.08 7.94 -2.94
C ALA A 48 -0.57 8.23 -3.00
N GLN A 49 -0.22 9.33 -3.66
CA GLN A 49 1.15 9.75 -3.91
C GLN A 49 1.46 11.11 -3.29
N THR A 50 2.69 11.31 -2.87
CA THR A 50 3.24 12.63 -2.55
C THR A 50 3.51 13.42 -3.82
N LYS A 51 3.85 14.71 -3.67
CA LYS A 51 4.31 15.54 -4.79
C LYS A 51 5.50 14.93 -5.55
N ASP A 52 6.33 14.17 -4.84
CA ASP A 52 7.54 13.54 -5.37
C ASP A 52 7.25 12.19 -6.03
N LYS A 53 5.96 11.80 -6.15
CA LYS A 53 5.50 10.51 -6.70
C LYS A 53 5.81 9.30 -5.83
N ASP A 54 6.17 9.51 -4.56
CA ASP A 54 6.24 8.43 -3.60
C ASP A 54 4.82 8.02 -3.18
N GLU A 55 4.49 6.75 -3.32
CA GLU A 55 3.28 6.17 -2.77
C GLU A 55 3.41 5.97 -1.26
N PHE A 56 2.28 6.04 -0.56
CA PHE A 56 2.25 5.80 0.88
C PHE A 56 0.98 5.06 1.28
N TYR A 57 1.06 4.25 2.33
CA TYR A 57 -0.09 3.50 2.83
C TYR A 57 -1.11 4.42 3.52
N PRO A 58 -2.41 4.19 3.32
CA PRO A 58 -3.40 4.70 4.25
C PRO A 58 -3.19 4.04 5.61
N THR A 59 -3.52 4.78 6.66
CA THR A 59 -3.30 4.33 8.02
C THR A 59 -4.60 4.36 8.81
N ILE A 60 -5.03 3.21 9.33
CA ILE A 60 -6.19 3.09 10.22
C ILE A 60 -5.71 2.58 11.56
N ARG A 61 -6.06 3.30 12.65
CA ARG A 61 -5.58 2.99 14.01
C ARG A 61 -4.06 2.80 14.05
N LYS A 62 -3.32 3.69 13.37
CA LYS A 62 -1.85 3.68 13.24
C LYS A 62 -1.25 2.49 12.49
N THR A 63 -2.07 1.64 11.87
CA THR A 63 -1.61 0.49 11.06
C THR A 63 -1.78 0.79 9.58
N SER A 64 -0.73 0.55 8.79
CA SER A 64 -0.76 0.64 7.33
C SER A 64 -1.72 -0.40 6.75
N ILE A 65 -2.55 0.04 5.81
CA ILE A 65 -3.51 -0.82 5.12
C ILE A 65 -3.00 -1.08 3.70
N PRO A 66 -2.48 -2.27 3.39
CA PRO A 66 -2.06 -2.59 2.03
C PRO A 66 -3.26 -2.85 1.11
N ILE A 67 -3.03 -2.71 -0.19
CA ILE A 67 -3.92 -3.17 -1.23
C ILE A 67 -3.79 -4.69 -1.35
N ILE A 68 -4.94 -5.36 -1.30
CA ILE A 68 -5.10 -6.77 -1.59
C ILE A 68 -6.01 -6.87 -2.82
N GLU A 69 -5.49 -7.45 -3.89
CA GLU A 69 -6.25 -7.75 -5.12
C GLU A 69 -7.19 -8.93 -4.90
N SER A 70 -8.17 -9.09 -5.79
CA SER A 70 -9.18 -10.17 -5.70
C SER A 70 -8.58 -11.59 -5.78
N ASN A 71 -7.37 -11.73 -6.29
CA ASN A 71 -6.62 -12.99 -6.38
C ASN A 71 -5.74 -13.25 -5.13
N GLY A 72 -5.90 -12.46 -4.06
CA GLY A 72 -5.10 -12.57 -2.84
C GLY A 72 -3.68 -11.99 -2.96
N LYS A 73 -3.30 -11.45 -4.12
CA LYS A 73 -2.02 -10.77 -4.30
C LYS A 73 -2.04 -9.44 -3.55
N THR A 74 -1.01 -9.24 -2.76
CA THR A 74 -0.80 -7.98 -2.04
C THR A 74 0.15 -7.09 -2.83
N ILE A 75 -0.09 -5.77 -2.79
CA ILE A 75 0.70 -4.79 -3.53
C ILE A 75 1.44 -3.92 -2.53
N TYR A 76 2.76 -3.81 -2.65
CA TYR A 76 3.55 -2.84 -1.90
C TYR A 76 3.41 -1.43 -2.48
N ALA A 77 3.31 -0.43 -1.61
CA ALA A 77 3.51 0.97 -2.00
C ALA A 77 4.95 1.16 -2.48
N LYS A 78 5.16 2.02 -3.46
CA LYS A 78 6.47 2.28 -4.08
C LYS A 78 6.91 3.73 -3.96
N LYS A 79 8.19 3.94 -3.76
CA LYS A 79 8.84 5.22 -3.97
C LYS A 79 8.90 5.56 -5.46
N ALA A 80 9.16 6.82 -5.76
CA ALA A 80 9.34 7.32 -7.12
C ALA A 80 10.46 6.61 -7.89
N ASN A 81 11.49 6.14 -7.18
CA ASN A 81 12.58 5.36 -7.77
C ASN A 81 12.23 3.88 -8.02
N GLY A 82 11.00 3.45 -7.71
CA GLY A 82 10.53 2.08 -7.88
C GLY A 82 10.70 1.17 -6.66
N ALA A 83 11.50 1.58 -5.66
CA ALA A 83 11.71 0.79 -4.44
C ALA A 83 10.42 0.66 -3.64
N GLN A 84 10.11 -0.56 -3.21
CA GLN A 84 8.93 -0.90 -2.45
C GLN A 84 9.11 -0.58 -0.96
N ILE A 85 8.01 -0.23 -0.30
CA ILE A 85 7.99 0.23 1.08
C ILE A 85 7.24 -0.79 1.92
N TYR A 86 7.85 -1.31 2.99
CA TYR A 86 7.14 -2.18 3.92
C TYR A 86 6.00 -1.43 4.65
N PRO A 87 4.80 -2.03 4.77
CA PRO A 87 3.75 -1.50 5.63
C PRO A 87 4.16 -1.59 7.10
N LYS A 88 3.59 -0.72 7.95
CA LYS A 88 3.93 -0.62 9.37
C LYS A 88 2.73 -0.88 10.27
N ASP A 89 2.97 -1.57 11.37
CA ASP A 89 1.97 -1.77 12.42
C ASP A 89 1.78 -0.50 13.27
N ARG A 90 0.84 -0.56 14.22
CA ARG A 90 0.58 0.53 15.19
C ARG A 90 1.81 0.97 16.00
N ASN A 91 2.83 0.12 16.10
CA ASN A 91 4.09 0.37 16.82
C ASN A 91 5.21 0.84 15.87
N LYS A 92 4.87 1.16 14.61
CA LYS A 92 5.80 1.53 13.54
C LYS A 92 6.76 0.40 13.13
N LYS A 93 6.46 -0.86 13.47
CA LYS A 93 7.23 -2.03 13.06
C LYS A 93 6.80 -2.46 11.67
N GLU A 94 7.77 -2.67 10.79
CA GLU A 94 7.55 -3.18 9.45
C GLU A 94 7.09 -4.65 9.47
N PHE A 95 6.20 -5.01 8.56
CA PHE A 95 5.72 -6.39 8.43
C PHE A 95 5.66 -6.82 6.96
N VAL A 96 5.94 -8.11 6.75
CA VAL A 96 5.89 -8.74 5.42
C VAL A 96 4.43 -9.02 5.06
N LEU A 97 4.09 -8.81 3.79
CA LEU A 97 2.79 -9.17 3.25
C LEU A 97 2.73 -10.67 3.00
N VAL A 98 1.61 -11.29 3.36
CA VAL A 98 1.36 -12.72 3.23
C VAL A 98 0.06 -12.94 2.47
N ASN A 99 0.02 -13.92 1.56
CA ASN A 99 -1.23 -14.31 0.90
C ASN A 99 -1.99 -15.36 1.72
N GLU A 100 -3.18 -15.73 1.24
CA GLU A 100 -4.05 -16.74 1.87
C GLU A 100 -3.40 -18.12 2.00
N HIS A 101 -2.37 -18.40 1.20
CA HIS A 101 -1.59 -19.64 1.22
C HIS A 101 -0.32 -19.55 2.09
N SER A 102 -0.20 -18.52 2.94
CA SER A 102 0.97 -18.32 3.81
C SER A 102 2.30 -18.10 3.07
N ASN A 103 2.25 -17.69 1.79
CA ASN A 103 3.45 -17.28 1.06
C ASN A 103 3.81 -15.84 1.41
N PHE A 104 5.06 -15.64 1.81
CA PHE A 104 5.63 -14.33 2.09
C PHE A 104 6.00 -13.64 0.78
N TYR A 105 5.65 -12.37 0.66
CA TYR A 105 6.08 -11.50 -0.43
C TYR A 105 7.01 -10.47 0.16
N TYR A 106 8.26 -10.42 -0.28
CA TYR A 106 9.21 -9.43 0.20
C TYR A 106 9.14 -8.16 -0.65
N ALA A 107 9.36 -7.01 -0.01
CA ALA A 107 9.52 -5.75 -0.72
C ALA A 107 10.78 -5.83 -1.58
N LYS A 108 10.78 -5.17 -2.73
CA LYS A 108 11.93 -5.07 -3.63
C LYS A 108 12.53 -3.67 -3.66
N ASP A 109 13.81 -3.55 -3.93
CA ASP A 109 14.47 -2.26 -4.15
C ASP A 109 14.23 -1.72 -5.58
N GLU A 110 14.89 -0.62 -5.92
CA GLU A 110 14.83 -0.01 -7.26
C GLU A 110 15.42 -0.87 -8.39
N LYS A 111 16.17 -1.92 -8.06
CA LYS A 111 16.77 -2.87 -9.03
C LYS A 111 15.95 -4.15 -9.17
N ASP A 112 14.80 -4.23 -8.51
CA ASP A 112 13.92 -5.40 -8.44
C ASP A 112 14.48 -6.56 -7.59
N ASP A 113 15.48 -6.27 -6.74
CA ASP A 113 16.07 -7.21 -5.79
C ASP A 113 15.26 -7.25 -4.48
N GLU A 114 15.04 -8.44 -3.91
CA GLU A 114 14.31 -8.58 -2.65
C GLU A 114 15.08 -7.99 -1.46
N VAL A 115 14.39 -7.15 -0.68
CA VAL A 115 14.89 -6.56 0.55
C VAL A 115 14.17 -7.18 1.72
N TYR A 116 14.87 -7.95 2.55
CA TYR A 116 14.29 -8.55 3.76
C TYR A 116 14.14 -7.50 4.87
N PRO A 117 13.03 -7.50 5.63
CA PRO A 117 12.88 -6.54 6.72
C PRO A 117 13.86 -6.90 7.84
N THR A 118 14.55 -5.89 8.36
CA THR A 118 15.44 -6.03 9.51
C THR A 118 14.62 -6.05 10.79
N LEU A 119 14.70 -7.15 11.54
CA LEU A 119 14.20 -7.17 12.90
C LEU A 119 15.09 -6.29 13.79
N ARG A 120 14.50 -5.79 14.88
CA ARG A 120 15.10 -4.85 15.84
C ARG A 120 16.42 -5.34 16.48
N ASN A 121 16.78 -6.60 16.27
CA ASN A 121 17.99 -7.27 16.74
C ASN A 121 19.05 -7.46 15.62
N GLY A 122 18.90 -6.84 14.46
CA GLY A 122 19.80 -6.98 13.32
C GLY A 122 19.62 -8.28 12.53
N GLN A 123 18.70 -9.16 12.92
CA GLN A 123 18.38 -10.36 12.15
C GLN A 123 17.43 -10.03 11.01
N GLN A 124 17.77 -10.49 9.80
CA GLN A 124 16.87 -10.43 8.65
C GLN A 124 15.80 -11.53 8.79
N TYR A 125 14.56 -11.24 8.39
CA TYR A 125 13.52 -12.26 8.26
C TYR A 125 13.82 -13.14 7.04
N MET A 126 14.76 -14.07 7.16
CA MET A 126 15.03 -15.06 6.13
C MET A 126 13.96 -16.15 6.15
N ARG A 127 13.56 -16.60 4.96
CA ARG A 127 12.67 -17.74 4.76
C ARG A 127 13.26 -18.95 5.51
N LYS A 128 12.43 -19.64 6.31
CA LYS A 128 12.85 -20.83 7.07
C LYS A 128 13.26 -22.02 6.17
N ASP A 129 12.95 -21.95 4.87
CA ASP A 129 13.25 -22.99 3.87
C ASP A 129 14.65 -22.87 3.22
N SER A 130 15.48 -21.91 3.63
CA SER A 130 16.87 -21.79 3.14
C SER A 130 17.91 -22.45 4.07
N MET A 131 17.51 -23.44 4.87
CA MET A 131 18.40 -24.30 5.66
C MET A 131 18.33 -25.76 5.20
#